data_AF-Q6S8F1-F1
#
_entry.id   AF-Q6S8F1-F1
#
_cell.length_a   1.000
_cell.length_b   1.000
_cell.length_c   1.000
_cell.angle_alpha   90.00
_cell.angle_beta   90.00
_cell.angle_gamma   90.00
#
_symmetry.space_group_name_H-M   'P 1'
#
loop_
_entity.id
_entity.type
_entity.pdbx_description
1 polymer ?
#
loop_
_entity_poly.entity_id
_entity_poly.type
_entity_poly.pdbx_seq_one_letter_code
_entity_poly.pdbx_strand_id
1 'polypeptide(L)'
;GTVTYLEKIGLLRSNLLAAHSVWINEEEIKFFSKAGVKVSHCPAAAMRMLGFAPVKEMLEAGICVSLGTDGAPSNNRMSIVDEMYLASLINK
;
A
#
# COMPACT_ATOMS: atom_id res chain seq x y z
N GLY A 1 11.15 2.86 -10.09
CA GLY A 1 9.93 2.30 -10.68
C GLY A 1 8.89 3.39 -10.82
N THR A 2 7.61 3.04 -10.70
CA THR A 2 6.49 3.99 -10.81
C THR A 2 6.65 5.15 -9.81
N VAL A 3 7.05 4.86 -8.56
CA VAL A 3 7.21 5.88 -7.53
C VAL A 3 8.34 6.85 -7.85
N THR A 4 9.49 6.36 -8.36
CA THR A 4 10.59 7.22 -8.81
C THR A 4 10.15 8.21 -9.88
N TYR A 5 9.27 7.78 -10.81
CA TYR A 5 8.74 8.68 -11.84
C TYR A 5 7.81 9.73 -11.23
N LEU A 6 6.91 9.33 -10.32
CA LEU A 6 6.01 10.24 -9.61
C LEU A 6 6.76 11.30 -8.80
N GLU A 7 7.90 10.95 -8.20
CA GLU A 7 8.77 11.91 -7.51
C GLU A 7 9.36 12.93 -8.47
N LYS A 8 9.87 12.49 -9.63
CA LYS A 8 10.47 13.38 -10.65
C LYS A 8 9.49 14.43 -11.18
N ILE A 9 8.21 14.08 -11.31
CA ILE A 9 7.16 15.02 -11.76
C ILE A 9 6.54 15.82 -10.60
N GLY A 10 7.00 15.62 -9.36
CA GLY A 10 6.50 16.33 -8.19
C GLY A 10 5.09 15.93 -7.77
N LEU A 11 4.64 14.71 -8.09
CA LEU A 11 3.31 14.23 -7.71
C LEU A 11 3.25 13.70 -6.27
N LEU A 12 4.37 13.23 -5.72
CA LEU A 12 4.40 12.70 -4.35
C LEU A 12 4.21 13.85 -3.35
N ARG A 13 3.06 13.86 -2.68
CA ARG A 13 2.63 14.91 -1.76
C ARG A 13 1.78 14.28 -0.64
N SER A 14 1.57 15.01 0.44
CA SER A 14 0.85 14.51 1.62
C SER A 14 -0.64 14.23 1.41
N ASN A 15 -1.20 14.68 0.27
CA ASN A 15 -2.57 14.41 -0.16
C ASN A 15 -2.68 13.20 -1.10
N LEU A 16 -1.58 12.55 -1.47
CA LEU A 16 -1.60 11.34 -2.28
C LEU A 16 -1.88 10.11 -1.40
N LEU A 17 -2.88 9.32 -1.79
CA LEU A 17 -3.15 7.99 -1.26
C LEU A 17 -2.77 6.94 -2.32
N ALA A 18 -1.70 6.19 -2.08
CA ALA A 18 -1.26 5.13 -2.97
C ALA A 18 -1.96 3.81 -2.62
N ALA A 19 -2.66 3.21 -3.59
CA ALA A 19 -3.30 1.91 -3.42
C ALA A 19 -2.32 0.76 -3.69
N HIS A 20 -2.46 -0.32 -2.93
CA HIS A 20 -1.72 -1.58 -3.02
C HIS A 20 -0.24 -1.49 -2.66
N SER A 21 0.53 -0.66 -3.37
CA SER A 21 1.98 -0.44 -3.14
C SER A 21 2.79 -1.73 -2.96
N VAL A 22 2.52 -2.73 -3.80
CA VAL A 22 3.09 -4.08 -3.66
C VAL A 22 4.52 -4.17 -4.17
N TRP A 23 4.80 -3.57 -5.33
CA TRP A 23 6.12 -3.62 -5.98
C TRP A 23 6.87 -2.30 -5.80
N ILE A 24 7.13 -1.93 -4.55
CA ILE A 24 7.97 -0.77 -4.21
C ILE A 24 9.26 -1.26 -3.55
N ASN A 25 10.36 -0.58 -3.84
CA ASN A 25 11.65 -0.87 -3.19
C ASN A 25 11.93 0.09 -2.02
N GLU A 26 13.02 -0.15 -1.28
CA GLU A 26 13.41 0.66 -0.11
C GLU A 26 13.61 2.15 -0.43
N GLU A 27 14.11 2.48 -1.62
CA GLU A 27 14.29 3.89 -2.04
C GLU A 27 12.94 4.56 -2.28
N GLU A 28 12.01 3.86 -2.91
CA GLU A 28 10.65 4.34 -3.17
C GLU A 28 9.84 4.51 -1.88
N ILE A 29 10.05 3.63 -0.88
CA ILE A 29 9.52 3.80 0.48
C ILE A 29 10.03 5.10 1.11
N LYS A 30 11.31 5.43 0.95
CA LYS A 30 11.88 6.70 1.46
C LYS A 30 11.24 7.91 0.78
N PHE A 31 10.95 7.84 -0.52
CA PHE A 31 10.23 8.92 -1.21
C PHE A 31 8.82 9.11 -0.64
N PHE A 32 8.08 8.02 -0.42
CA PHE A 32 6.75 8.09 0.20
C PHE A 32 6.79 8.71 1.59
N SER A 33 7.69 8.24 2.45
CA SER A 33 7.87 8.75 3.82
C SER A 33 8.21 10.25 3.81
N LYS A 34 9.22 10.66 3.03
CA LYS A 34 9.65 12.06 2.92
C LYS A 34 8.53 12.98 2.42
N ALA A 35 7.74 12.52 1.44
CA ALA A 35 6.65 13.29 0.85
C ALA A 35 5.35 13.26 1.67
N GLY A 36 5.27 12.45 2.73
CA GLY A 36 4.07 12.28 3.54
C GLY A 36 2.95 11.52 2.82
N VAL A 37 3.28 10.71 1.81
CA VAL A 37 2.32 9.88 1.07
C VAL A 37 1.72 8.84 2.01
N LYS A 38 0.43 8.55 1.84
CA LYS A 38 -0.30 7.54 2.61
C LYS A 38 -0.54 6.32 1.74
N VAL A 39 -0.69 5.14 2.35
CA VAL A 39 -0.91 3.89 1.63
C VAL A 39 -2.24 3.25 2.05
N SER A 40 -2.99 2.77 1.06
CA SER A 40 -4.15 1.90 1.25
C SER A 40 -3.76 0.47 0.91
N HIS A 41 -3.52 -0.34 1.93
CA HIS A 41 -3.21 -1.76 1.80
C HIS A 41 -4.51 -2.54 1.54
N CYS A 42 -4.59 -3.19 0.38
CA CYS A 42 -5.74 -4.00 -0.01
C CYS A 42 -5.32 -5.48 -0.14
N PRO A 43 -5.17 -6.21 0.99
CA PRO A 43 -4.54 -7.53 1.01
C PRO A 43 -5.29 -8.55 0.16
N ALA A 44 -6.63 -8.64 0.25
CA ALA A 44 -7.37 -9.67 -0.50
C ALA A 44 -7.24 -9.49 -2.01
N ALA A 45 -7.38 -8.25 -2.48
CA ALA A 45 -7.22 -7.91 -3.89
C ALA A 45 -5.76 -8.09 -4.38
N ALA A 46 -4.79 -7.65 -3.58
CA ALA A 46 -3.37 -7.77 -3.92
C ALA A 46 -2.93 -9.23 -4.00
N MET A 47 -3.32 -10.08 -3.06
CA MET A 47 -2.95 -11.50 -3.08
C MET A 47 -3.50 -12.25 -4.29
N ARG A 48 -4.58 -11.77 -4.89
CA ARG A 48 -5.16 -12.41 -6.07
C ARG A 48 -4.27 -12.31 -7.30
N MET A 49 -3.50 -11.23 -7.47
CA MET A 49 -2.76 -10.96 -8.71
C MET A 49 -1.40 -10.24 -8.55
N LEU A 50 -1.15 -9.56 -7.44
CA LEU A 50 0.00 -8.66 -7.26
C LEU A 50 1.06 -9.23 -6.30
N GLY A 51 0.63 -9.92 -5.23
CA GLY A 51 1.50 -10.45 -4.18
C GLY A 51 1.32 -9.73 -2.84
N PHE A 52 2.41 -9.63 -2.07
CA PHE A 52 2.42 -9.08 -0.70
C PHE A 52 3.12 -7.73 -0.68
N ALA A 53 2.45 -6.71 -0.13
CA ALA A 53 3.06 -5.40 0.03
C ALA A 53 4.03 -5.38 1.22
N PRO A 54 5.15 -4.62 1.16
CA PRO A 54 6.13 -4.49 2.24
C PRO A 54 5.60 -3.57 3.36
N VAL A 55 4.52 -3.99 4.02
CA VAL A 55 3.78 -3.19 5.01
C VAL A 55 4.63 -2.90 6.24
N LYS A 56 5.45 -3.87 6.67
CA LYS A 56 6.35 -3.69 7.82
C LYS A 56 7.34 -2.56 7.56
N GLU A 57 8.01 -2.60 6.42
CA GLU A 57 9.01 -1.61 6.00
C GLU A 57 8.37 -0.23 5.83
N MET A 58 7.13 -0.17 5.31
CA MET A 58 6.38 1.07 5.21
C MET A 58 6.07 1.66 6.60
N LEU A 59 5.60 0.84 7.54
CA LEU A 59 5.30 1.28 8.92
C LEU A 59 6.57 1.72 9.67
N GLU A 60 7.67 0.97 9.54
CA GLU A 60 8.97 1.33 10.12
C GLU A 60 9.52 2.64 9.54
N ALA A 61 9.25 2.93 8.27
CA ALA A 61 9.57 4.21 7.63
C ALA A 61 8.61 5.36 8.01
N GLY A 62 7.64 5.12 8.90
CA GLY A 62 6.68 6.13 9.36
C GLY A 62 5.57 6.47 8.37
N ILE A 63 5.36 5.63 7.35
CA ILE A 63 4.27 5.81 6.38
C ILE A 63 2.94 5.46 7.06
N CYS A 64 1.93 6.32 6.90
CA CYS A 64 0.58 6.03 7.32
C CYS A 64 -0.04 4.96 6.40
N VAL A 65 -0.20 3.75 6.90
CA VAL A 65 -0.83 2.62 6.19
C VAL A 65 -2.24 2.40 6.72
N SER A 66 -3.21 2.33 5.82
CA SER A 66 -4.62 2.03 6.07
C SER A 66 -5.03 0.72 5.40
N LEU A 67 -6.21 0.20 5.73
CA LEU A 67 -6.82 -0.96 5.08
C LEU A 67 -7.87 -0.51 4.06
N GLY A 68 -7.90 -1.18 2.91
CA GLY A 68 -8.91 -0.97 1.87
C GLY A 68 -9.36 -2.29 1.27
N THR A 69 -10.60 -2.35 0.80
CA THR A 69 -11.14 -3.58 0.17
C THR A 69 -10.78 -3.69 -1.31
N ASP A 70 -10.49 -2.57 -1.99
CA ASP A 70 -10.57 -2.47 -3.46
C ASP A 70 -11.99 -2.81 -3.97
N GLY A 71 -12.16 -2.97 -5.29
CA GLY A 71 -13.45 -3.22 -5.93
C GLY A 71 -13.91 -4.68 -5.91
N ALA A 72 -15.22 -4.87 -6.10
CA ALA A 72 -15.86 -6.19 -6.18
C ALA A 72 -15.18 -7.20 -7.14
N PRO A 73 -14.66 -6.80 -8.33
CA PRO A 73 -14.02 -7.74 -9.24
C PRO A 73 -12.73 -8.36 -8.71
N SER A 74 -12.06 -7.72 -7.75
CA SER A 74 -10.81 -8.18 -7.10
C SER A 74 -11.02 -8.63 -5.65
N ASN A 75 -12.13 -8.23 -5.02
CA ASN A 75 -12.54 -8.59 -3.67
C ASN A 75 -14.04 -8.93 -3.57
N ASN A 76 -14.37 -10.19 -3.30
CA ASN A 76 -15.76 -10.65 -3.27
C ASN A 76 -16.46 -10.49 -1.90
N ARG A 77 -15.80 -9.89 -0.90
CA ARG A 77 -16.35 -9.74 0.46
C ARG A 77 -16.63 -8.29 0.85
N MET A 78 -15.79 -7.35 0.40
CA MET A 78 -15.93 -5.92 0.70
C MET A 78 -16.09 -5.62 2.21
N SER A 79 -15.36 -6.35 3.07
CA SER A 79 -15.41 -6.22 4.53
C SER A 79 -14.03 -5.81 5.07
N ILE A 80 -13.93 -4.64 5.72
CA ILE A 80 -12.69 -4.18 6.35
C ILE A 80 -12.26 -5.09 7.52
N VAL A 81 -13.19 -5.73 8.21
CA VAL A 81 -12.87 -6.70 9.27
C VAL A 81 -12.19 -7.93 8.69
N ASP A 82 -12.63 -8.39 7.50
CA ASP A 82 -12.00 -9.51 6.81
C ASP A 82 -10.62 -9.12 6.26
N GLU A 83 -10.46 -7.89 5.73
CA GLU A 83 -9.14 -7.38 5.33
C GLU A 83 -8.19 -7.31 6.52
N MET A 84 -8.66 -6.87 7.70
CA MET A 84 -7.85 -6.80 8.92
C MET A 84 -7.40 -8.18 9.37
N TYR A 85 -8.31 -9.16 9.36
CA TYR A 85 -7.98 -10.56 9.66
C TYR A 85 -6.92 -11.08 8.69
N LEU A 86 -7.12 -10.89 7.38
CA LEU A 86 -6.17 -11.35 6.37
C LEU A 86 -4.80 -10.66 6.51
N ALA A 87 -4.78 -9.34 6.71
CA ALA A 87 -3.56 -8.58 6.93
C ALA A 87 -2.75 -9.13 8.12
N SER A 88 -3.42 -9.53 9.21
CA SER A 88 -2.77 -10.11 10.39
C SER A 88 -2.15 -11.49 10.15
N LEU A 89 -2.66 -12.23 9.16
CA LEU A 89 -2.14 -13.55 8.82
C LEU A 89 -0.92 -13.49 7.91
N ILE A 90 -0.89 -12.52 6.99
CA ILE A 90 0.11 -12.46 5.93
C ILE A 90 1.33 -11.59 6.28
N ASN A 91 1.18 -10.63 7.20
CA ASN A 91 2.25 -9.74 7.64
C ASN A 91 2.77 -10.14 9.03
N LYS A 92 3.33 -11.35 9.16
CA LYS A 92 4.00 -11.81 10.39
C LYS A 92 5.41 -11.26 10.53
#